data_AF-X0V5Q3-F1
#
_entry.id   AF-X0V5Q3-F1
#
_cell.length_a   1.000
_cell.length_b   1.000
_cell.length_c   1.000
_cell.angle_alpha   90.00
_cell.angle_beta   90.00
_cell.angle_gamma   90.00
#
_symmetry.space_group_name_H-M   'P 1'
#
loop_
_entity.id
_entity.type
_entity.pdbx_description
1 polymer ?
#
loop_
_entity_poly.entity_id
_entity_poly.type
_entity_poly.pdbx_seq_one_letter_code
_entity_poly.pdbx_strand_id
1 'polypeptide(L)'
;MLRAMPAIIKADPSVMYIVLGMTHPSVLKHEGESYRFSLQQIVKDLKLQEHVIFHNRFVKEEELHNFLCAADVYVTPYLNQEQLTSGTLSFAVGTGKAVVSTPYWAAMELLADGRGKLVRFNDSKQIAEAIVEVLQKDSLFYSLRRQAYDYGRTRTWPKIGQAYWKLFSAKRLPLRMAAKTTLSAAETISSIEVPEPSLDHIKKLTDDTGLYQHAKFTIPNREYGYCTDDNARAVIAMTKY
;
A
#
# COMPACT_ATOMS: atom_id res chain seq x y z
N MET A 1 15.82 -0.27 -11.94
CA MET A 1 15.07 -0.96 -13.02
C MET A 1 15.58 -0.62 -14.41
N LEU A 2 15.53 0.62 -14.90
CA LEU A 2 15.95 0.95 -16.28
C LEU A 2 17.35 0.44 -16.65
N ARG A 3 18.33 0.61 -15.76
CA ARG A 3 19.70 0.09 -15.95
C ARG A 3 19.81 -1.44 -15.98
N ALA A 4 18.79 -2.16 -15.50
CA ALA A 4 18.71 -3.63 -15.55
C ALA A 4 18.17 -4.13 -16.90
N MET A 5 17.39 -3.31 -17.62
CA MET A 5 16.70 -3.70 -18.85
C MET A 5 17.62 -4.24 -19.95
N PRO A 6 18.82 -3.68 -20.24
CA PRO A 6 19.66 -4.22 -21.30
C PRO A 6 20.02 -5.70 -21.11
N ALA A 7 20.27 -6.12 -19.86
CA ALA A 7 20.56 -7.53 -19.55
C ALA A 7 19.31 -8.41 -19.65
N ILE A 8 18.14 -7.89 -19.24
CA ILE A 8 16.86 -8.60 -19.34
C ILE A 8 16.47 -8.80 -20.81
N ILE A 9 16.55 -7.75 -21.63
CA ILE A 9 16.23 -7.80 -23.07
C ILE A 9 17.17 -8.74 -23.82
N LYS A 10 18.45 -8.78 -23.43
CA LYS A 10 19.41 -9.75 -23.99
C LYS A 10 18.98 -11.20 -23.73
N ALA A 11 18.38 -11.47 -22.58
CA ALA A 11 17.90 -12.80 -22.21
C ALA A 11 16.53 -13.12 -22.82
N ASP A 12 15.67 -12.12 -22.95
CA ASP A 12 14.35 -12.21 -23.59
C ASP A 12 14.01 -10.91 -24.35
N PRO A 13 14.14 -10.91 -25.69
CA PRO A 13 13.86 -9.74 -26.51
C PRO A 13 12.38 -9.32 -26.56
N SER A 14 11.45 -10.12 -26.04
CA SER A 14 10.02 -9.79 -26.06
C SER A 14 9.59 -8.90 -24.89
N VAL A 15 10.46 -8.72 -23.89
CA VAL A 15 10.13 -8.04 -22.64
C VAL A 15 9.79 -6.57 -22.86
N MET A 16 8.70 -6.15 -22.21
CA MET A 16 8.26 -4.76 -22.12
C MET A 16 8.21 -4.32 -20.65
N TYR A 17 8.74 -3.13 -20.35
CA TYR A 17 8.64 -2.52 -19.04
C TYR A 17 7.69 -1.33 -19.05
N ILE A 18 6.62 -1.42 -18.28
CA ILE A 18 5.61 -0.37 -18.19
C ILE A 18 5.81 0.39 -16.87
N VAL A 19 6.07 1.69 -16.98
CA VAL A 19 5.99 2.63 -15.86
C VAL A 19 4.58 3.21 -15.86
N LEU A 20 3.75 2.71 -14.93
CA LEU A 20 2.34 3.05 -14.84
C LEU A 20 2.09 4.17 -13.83
N GLY A 21 1.49 5.28 -14.29
CA GLY A 21 1.05 6.37 -13.41
C GLY A 21 1.69 7.71 -13.72
N MET A 22 1.20 8.73 -13.02
CA MET A 22 1.69 10.11 -13.15
C MET A 22 2.55 10.55 -11.96
N THR A 23 3.32 11.62 -12.15
CA THR A 23 4.08 12.25 -11.08
C THR A 23 3.11 12.75 -10.02
N HIS A 24 3.42 12.47 -8.75
CA HIS A 24 2.55 12.84 -7.64
C HIS A 24 2.32 14.36 -7.62
N PRO A 25 1.10 14.87 -7.39
CA PRO A 25 0.81 16.31 -7.45
C PRO A 25 1.73 17.16 -6.56
N SER A 26 2.07 16.68 -5.36
CA SER A 26 3.00 17.38 -4.47
C SER A 26 4.41 17.48 -5.06
N VAL A 27 4.91 16.41 -5.69
CA VAL A 27 6.24 16.43 -6.34
C VAL A 27 6.21 17.35 -7.55
N LEU A 28 5.15 17.27 -8.37
CA LEU A 28 4.96 18.13 -9.54
C LEU A 28 4.98 19.62 -9.16
N LYS A 29 4.39 20.00 -8.03
CA LYS A 29 4.37 21.38 -7.53
C LYS A 29 5.76 21.93 -7.16
N HIS A 30 6.64 21.09 -6.63
CA HIS A 30 7.94 21.52 -6.09
C HIS A 30 9.11 21.26 -7.05
N GLU A 31 9.07 20.13 -7.76
CA GLU A 31 10.20 19.62 -8.58
C GLU A 31 9.83 19.48 -10.06
N GLY A 32 8.57 19.72 -10.42
CA GLY A 32 8.07 19.53 -11.77
C GLY A 32 8.20 18.07 -12.22
N GLU A 33 8.69 17.89 -13.45
CA GLU A 33 8.88 16.58 -14.09
C GLU A 33 10.36 16.20 -14.20
N SER A 34 11.24 16.88 -13.47
CA SER A 34 12.70 16.74 -13.57
C SER A 34 13.16 15.28 -13.47
N TYR A 35 12.67 14.55 -12.46
CA TYR A 35 13.00 13.13 -12.30
C TYR A 35 12.51 12.28 -13.49
N ARG A 36 11.28 12.49 -13.97
CA ARG A 36 10.76 11.76 -15.13
C ARG A 36 11.58 12.03 -16.38
N PHE A 37 11.93 13.29 -16.65
CA PHE A 37 12.79 13.63 -17.78
C PHE A 37 14.14 12.94 -17.68
N SER A 38 14.72 12.84 -16.47
CA SER A 38 15.95 12.07 -16.25
C SER A 38 15.77 10.58 -16.60
N LEU A 39 14.63 9.97 -16.26
CA LEU A 39 14.32 8.58 -16.60
C LEU A 39 14.16 8.39 -18.12
N GLN A 40 13.49 9.32 -18.80
CA GLN A 40 13.36 9.31 -20.26
C GLN A 40 14.72 9.48 -20.95
N GLN A 41 15.61 10.29 -20.39
CA GLN A 41 16.98 10.43 -20.90
C GLN A 41 17.75 9.12 -20.75
N ILE A 42 17.67 8.45 -19.59
CA ILE A 42 18.27 7.13 -19.38
C ILE A 42 17.75 6.12 -20.41
N VAL A 43 16.45 6.14 -20.74
CA VAL A 43 15.88 5.27 -21.78
C VAL A 43 16.49 5.56 -23.15
N LYS A 44 16.69 6.82 -23.52
CA LYS A 44 17.34 7.21 -24.78
C LYS A 44 18.81 6.78 -24.81
N ASP A 45 19.56 7.07 -23.75
CA ASP A 45 21.00 6.78 -23.65
C ASP A 45 21.27 5.27 -23.73
N LEU A 46 20.39 4.46 -23.13
CA LEU A 46 20.46 3.00 -23.16
C LEU A 46 19.75 2.36 -24.35
N LYS A 47 19.18 3.16 -25.26
CA LYS A 47 18.43 2.71 -26.46
C LYS A 47 17.26 1.76 -26.14
N LEU A 48 16.47 2.09 -25.11
CA LEU A 48 15.38 1.25 -24.59
C LEU A 48 13.97 1.68 -25.06
N GLN A 49 13.87 2.54 -26.07
CA GLN A 49 12.60 3.15 -26.50
C GLN A 49 11.54 2.12 -26.90
N GLU A 50 11.96 1.00 -27.51
CA GLU A 50 11.07 -0.09 -27.94
C GLU A 50 10.67 -1.05 -26.81
N HIS A 51 11.25 -0.89 -25.60
CA HIS A 51 11.05 -1.79 -24.47
C HIS A 51 10.56 -1.10 -23.20
N VAL A 52 10.38 0.22 -23.22
CA VAL A 52 9.94 0.99 -22.04
C VAL A 52 8.79 1.92 -22.40
N ILE A 53 7.64 1.70 -21.77
CA ILE A 53 6.45 2.52 -21.94
C ILE A 53 6.22 3.33 -20.66
N PHE A 54 6.19 4.66 -20.81
CA PHE A 54 5.71 5.56 -19.76
C PHE A 54 4.22 5.83 -19.96
N HIS A 55 3.39 5.16 -19.18
CA HIS A 55 1.94 5.38 -19.20
C HIS A 55 1.56 6.49 -18.23
N ASN A 56 1.84 7.73 -18.65
CA ASN A 56 1.71 8.93 -17.82
C ASN A 56 0.26 9.43 -17.69
N ARG A 57 -0.58 8.65 -17.02
CA ARG A 57 -1.91 9.08 -16.62
C ARG A 57 -2.29 8.50 -15.27
N PHE A 58 -3.16 9.18 -14.57
CA PHE A 58 -3.87 8.58 -13.47
C PHE A 58 -4.80 7.48 -14.02
N VAL A 59 -4.66 6.26 -13.50
CA VAL A 59 -5.47 5.11 -13.91
C VAL A 59 -6.52 4.82 -12.85
N LYS A 60 -7.70 4.43 -13.30
CA LYS A 60 -8.75 3.96 -12.37
C LYS A 60 -8.36 2.60 -11.81
N GLU A 61 -8.99 2.22 -10.69
CA GLU A 61 -8.73 0.95 -10.02
C GLU A 61 -8.90 -0.26 -10.95
N GLU A 62 -9.96 -0.30 -11.75
CA GLU A 62 -10.20 -1.36 -12.73
C GLU A 62 -9.07 -1.47 -13.78
N GLU A 63 -8.57 -0.33 -14.27
CA GLU A 63 -7.46 -0.32 -15.22
C GLU A 63 -6.16 -0.79 -14.57
N LEU A 64 -5.90 -0.36 -13.33
CA LEU A 64 -4.76 -0.85 -12.56
C LEU A 64 -4.82 -2.36 -12.39
N HIS A 65 -6.00 -2.92 -12.08
CA HIS A 65 -6.20 -4.36 -12.00
C HIS A 65 -5.93 -5.05 -13.35
N ASN A 66 -6.38 -4.48 -14.47
CA ASN A 66 -6.11 -5.03 -15.79
C ASN A 66 -4.61 -5.04 -16.12
N PHE A 67 -3.88 -3.96 -15.80
CA PHE A 67 -2.42 -3.92 -15.95
C PHE A 67 -1.73 -4.95 -15.07
N LEU A 68 -2.14 -5.07 -13.81
CA LEU A 68 -1.60 -6.09 -12.91
C LEU A 68 -1.88 -7.48 -13.45
N CYS A 69 -3.11 -7.78 -13.90
CA CYS A 69 -3.49 -9.06 -14.50
C CYS A 69 -2.68 -9.39 -15.76
N ALA A 70 -2.40 -8.40 -16.60
CA ALA A 70 -1.59 -8.55 -17.81
C ALA A 70 -0.08 -8.72 -17.52
N ALA A 71 0.42 -8.20 -16.39
CA ALA A 71 1.83 -8.31 -16.06
C ALA A 71 2.24 -9.74 -15.62
N ASP A 72 3.37 -10.21 -16.13
CA ASP A 72 4.00 -11.45 -15.67
C ASP A 72 4.74 -11.26 -14.35
N VAL A 73 5.54 -10.19 -14.28
CA VAL A 73 6.39 -9.84 -13.14
C VAL A 73 6.08 -8.42 -12.67
N TYR A 74 5.90 -8.25 -11.37
CA TYR A 74 5.75 -6.95 -10.72
C TYR A 74 7.04 -6.55 -10.00
N VAL A 75 7.51 -5.31 -10.20
CA VAL A 75 8.82 -4.87 -9.66
C VAL A 75 8.67 -3.61 -8.81
N THR A 76 9.21 -3.62 -7.58
CA THR A 76 9.26 -2.45 -6.68
C THR A 76 10.68 -2.21 -6.15
N PRO A 77 11.56 -1.54 -6.92
CA PRO A 77 12.95 -1.33 -6.54
C PRO A 77 13.09 0.01 -5.79
N TYR A 78 12.41 0.13 -4.65
CA TYR A 78 12.51 1.33 -3.81
C TYR A 78 13.93 1.54 -3.29
N LEU A 79 14.28 2.79 -3.02
CA LEU A 79 15.61 3.18 -2.54
C LEU A 79 15.71 3.17 -1.02
N ASN A 80 14.60 3.44 -0.33
CA ASN A 80 14.54 3.62 1.12
C ASN A 80 13.90 2.40 1.79
N GLN A 81 14.41 2.01 2.95
CA GLN A 81 13.97 0.82 3.67
C GLN A 81 12.69 1.06 4.47
N GLU A 82 12.46 2.30 4.89
CA GLU A 82 11.44 2.75 5.85
C GLU A 82 10.01 2.79 5.28
N GLN A 83 9.77 2.11 4.15
CA GLN A 83 8.46 2.01 3.54
C GLN A 83 7.61 0.97 4.29
N LEU A 84 6.77 1.46 5.19
CA LEU A 84 5.88 0.64 6.03
C LEU A 84 4.74 -0.03 5.25
N THR A 85 4.35 0.53 4.10
CA THR A 85 3.21 0.04 3.31
C THR A 85 3.46 0.20 1.83
N SER A 86 2.91 -0.71 1.02
CA SER A 86 2.79 -0.53 -0.42
C SER A 86 1.47 -1.13 -0.91
N GLY A 87 0.53 -0.26 -1.30
CA GLY A 87 -0.78 -0.69 -1.81
C GLY A 87 -0.65 -1.47 -3.12
N THR A 88 0.21 -1.01 -4.02
CA THR A 88 0.45 -1.66 -5.32
C THR A 88 1.15 -3.01 -5.18
N LEU A 89 2.08 -3.16 -4.21
CA LEU A 89 2.63 -4.48 -3.86
C LEU A 89 1.54 -5.42 -3.33
N SER A 90 0.66 -4.90 -2.46
CA SER A 90 -0.43 -5.68 -1.89
C SER A 90 -1.38 -6.19 -2.97
N PHE A 91 -1.70 -5.36 -3.98
CA PHE A 91 -2.48 -5.79 -5.14
C PHE A 91 -1.74 -6.81 -6.01
N ALA A 92 -0.44 -6.64 -6.23
CA ALA A 92 0.37 -7.61 -6.99
C ALA A 92 0.40 -8.98 -6.30
N VAL A 93 0.62 -9.02 -4.98
CA VAL A 93 0.57 -10.26 -4.20
C VAL A 93 -0.84 -10.86 -4.21
N GLY A 94 -1.87 -10.03 -3.99
CA GLY A 94 -3.28 -10.45 -4.00
C GLY A 94 -3.74 -11.04 -5.35
N THR A 95 -3.16 -10.58 -6.46
CA THR A 95 -3.39 -11.10 -7.81
C THR A 95 -2.43 -12.22 -8.22
N GLY A 96 -1.59 -12.69 -7.29
CA GLY A 96 -0.68 -13.82 -7.49
C GLY A 96 0.43 -13.54 -8.50
N LYS A 97 0.96 -12.32 -8.54
CA LYS A 97 2.06 -11.93 -9.43
C LYS A 97 3.40 -12.44 -8.91
N ALA A 98 4.31 -12.77 -9.81
CA ALA A 98 5.71 -12.98 -9.43
C ALA A 98 6.29 -11.60 -9.10
N VAL A 99 6.80 -11.42 -7.87
CA VAL A 99 7.30 -10.13 -7.40
C VAL A 99 8.81 -10.13 -7.25
N VAL A 100 9.47 -9.10 -7.78
CA VAL A 100 10.87 -8.76 -7.50
C VAL A 100 10.92 -7.41 -6.80
N SER A 101 11.54 -7.30 -5.63
CA SER A 101 11.48 -6.08 -4.81
C SER A 101 12.78 -5.84 -4.04
N THR A 102 13.07 -4.59 -3.69
CA THR A 102 14.09 -4.30 -2.67
C THR A 102 13.54 -4.58 -1.26
N PRO A 103 14.38 -4.91 -0.26
CA PRO A 103 13.92 -5.34 1.06
C PRO A 103 13.50 -4.17 1.96
N TYR A 104 12.53 -3.35 1.52
CA TYR A 104 11.85 -2.42 2.40
C TYR A 104 10.88 -3.15 3.33
N TRP A 105 10.51 -2.56 4.47
CA TRP A 105 9.79 -3.25 5.55
C TRP A 105 8.55 -4.02 5.07
N ALA A 106 7.66 -3.36 4.33
CA ALA A 106 6.48 -4.04 3.77
C ALA A 106 6.84 -5.17 2.79
N ALA A 107 7.86 -5.01 1.94
CA ALA A 107 8.27 -6.07 1.01
C ALA A 107 8.86 -7.29 1.72
N MET A 108 9.66 -7.08 2.77
CA MET A 108 10.21 -8.19 3.56
C MET A 108 9.10 -9.03 4.18
N GLU A 109 8.06 -8.39 4.72
CA GLU A 109 6.94 -9.11 5.32
C GLU A 109 6.07 -9.80 4.27
N LEU A 110 5.71 -9.10 3.19
CA LEU A 110 4.79 -9.63 2.17
C LEU A 110 5.43 -10.75 1.34
N LEU A 111 6.73 -10.68 1.09
CA LEU A 111 7.47 -11.58 0.20
C LEU A 111 8.30 -12.65 0.92
N ALA A 112 8.25 -12.72 2.25
CA ALA A 112 8.91 -13.76 3.03
C ALA A 112 8.48 -15.19 2.61
N ASP A 113 9.20 -16.22 3.06
CA ASP A 113 8.87 -17.63 2.81
C ASP A 113 8.68 -18.00 1.33
N GLY A 114 9.44 -17.35 0.44
CA GLY A 114 9.40 -17.63 -1.01
C GLY A 114 8.27 -16.92 -1.76
N ARG A 115 7.51 -16.02 -1.11
CA ARG A 115 6.39 -15.30 -1.74
C ARG A 115 6.83 -14.23 -2.76
N GLY A 116 8.13 -14.04 -2.93
CA GLY A 116 8.74 -13.20 -3.96
C GLY A 116 10.27 -13.31 -3.93
N LYS A 117 10.94 -12.47 -4.72
CA LYS A 117 12.41 -12.35 -4.77
C LYS A 117 12.82 -10.99 -4.25
N LEU A 118 13.67 -10.99 -3.22
CA LEU A 118 14.26 -9.77 -2.67
C LEU A 118 15.66 -9.55 -3.26
N VAL A 119 15.94 -8.31 -3.65
CA VAL A 119 17.22 -7.89 -4.22
C VAL A 119 17.77 -6.64 -3.52
N ARG A 120 19.07 -6.46 -3.46
CA ARG A 120 19.73 -5.36 -2.75
C ARG A 120 19.32 -4.01 -3.33
N PHE A 121 19.26 -3.01 -2.46
CA PHE A 121 19.10 -1.61 -2.85
C PHE A 121 20.21 -1.19 -3.81
N ASN A 122 19.86 -0.36 -4.80
CA ASN A 122 20.80 0.18 -5.80
C ASN A 122 21.55 -0.87 -6.66
N ASP A 123 21.10 -2.13 -6.70
CA ASP A 123 21.75 -3.19 -7.47
C ASP A 123 20.96 -3.55 -8.73
N SER A 124 21.23 -2.84 -9.83
CA SER A 124 20.57 -3.12 -11.11
C SER A 124 20.95 -4.47 -11.70
N LYS A 125 22.14 -5.00 -11.35
CA LYS A 125 22.60 -6.31 -11.84
C LYS A 125 21.78 -7.41 -11.19
N GLN A 126 21.60 -7.35 -9.88
CA GLN A 126 20.80 -8.34 -9.16
C GLN A 126 19.31 -8.27 -9.53
N ILE A 127 18.78 -7.07 -9.81
CA ILE A 127 17.42 -6.93 -10.38
C ILE A 127 17.32 -7.70 -11.71
N ALA A 128 18.28 -7.53 -12.62
CA ALA A 128 18.27 -8.22 -13.91
C ALA A 128 18.35 -9.73 -13.74
N GLU A 129 19.29 -10.21 -12.92
CA GLU A 129 19.48 -11.65 -12.65
C GLU A 129 18.22 -12.29 -12.07
N ALA A 130 17.58 -11.63 -11.10
CA ALA A 130 16.34 -12.13 -10.49
C ALA A 130 15.18 -12.20 -11.50
N ILE A 131 15.02 -11.16 -12.34
CA ILE A 131 13.94 -11.15 -13.34
C ILE A 131 14.20 -12.20 -14.42
N VAL A 132 15.44 -12.31 -14.93
CA VAL A 132 15.81 -13.32 -15.92
C VAL A 132 15.61 -14.74 -15.35
N GLU A 133 16.00 -14.98 -14.10
CA GLU A 133 15.76 -16.27 -13.46
C GLU A 133 14.26 -16.61 -13.40
N VAL A 134 13.43 -15.64 -13.03
CA VAL A 134 11.98 -15.81 -12.97
C VAL A 134 11.38 -16.08 -14.35
N LEU A 135 11.83 -15.37 -15.40
CA LEU A 135 11.31 -15.54 -16.76
C LEU A 135 11.77 -16.85 -17.42
N GLN A 136 12.96 -17.36 -17.10
CA GLN A 136 13.53 -18.55 -17.75
C GLN A 136 13.20 -19.86 -17.03
N LYS A 137 12.69 -19.81 -15.79
CA LYS A 137 12.37 -20.99 -14.98
C LYS A 137 10.89 -21.02 -14.62
N ASP A 138 10.09 -21.68 -15.46
CA ASP A 138 8.64 -21.85 -15.25
C ASP A 138 8.28 -22.34 -13.85
N SER A 139 9.02 -23.32 -13.33
CA SER A 139 8.78 -23.85 -11.99
C SER A 139 8.91 -22.78 -10.90
N LEU A 140 9.90 -21.90 -11.03
CA LEU A 140 10.08 -20.77 -10.11
C LEU A 140 8.96 -19.74 -10.31
N PHE A 141 8.68 -19.35 -11.56
CA PHE A 141 7.62 -18.41 -11.90
C PHE A 141 6.28 -18.82 -11.28
N TYR A 142 5.83 -20.04 -11.55
CA TYR A 142 4.55 -20.54 -11.03
C TYR A 142 4.56 -20.75 -9.51
N SER A 143 5.69 -21.14 -8.93
CA SER A 143 5.82 -21.28 -7.47
C SER A 143 5.65 -19.93 -6.76
N LEU A 144 6.36 -18.89 -7.21
CA LEU A 144 6.27 -17.55 -6.62
C LEU A 144 4.83 -17.02 -6.69
N ARG A 145 4.20 -17.15 -7.86
CA ARG A 145 2.82 -16.71 -8.09
C ARG A 145 1.83 -17.41 -7.18
N ARG A 146 1.94 -18.73 -7.05
CA ARG A 146 1.07 -19.54 -6.19
C ARG A 146 1.24 -19.14 -4.72
N GLN A 147 2.47 -19.06 -4.23
CA GLN A 147 2.73 -18.70 -2.84
C GLN A 147 2.25 -17.28 -2.51
N ALA A 148 2.48 -16.32 -3.42
CA ALA A 148 1.96 -14.96 -3.29
C ALA A 148 0.43 -14.95 -3.24
N TYR A 149 -0.23 -15.67 -4.15
CA TYR A 149 -1.69 -15.77 -4.21
C TYR A 149 -2.27 -16.39 -2.93
N ASP A 150 -1.79 -17.58 -2.55
CA ASP A 150 -2.26 -18.32 -1.37
C ASP A 150 -2.15 -17.45 -0.11
N TYR A 151 -1.04 -16.72 0.03
CA TYR A 151 -0.86 -15.76 1.11
C TYR A 151 -1.83 -14.58 1.03
N GLY A 152 -1.95 -13.97 -0.15
CA GLY A 152 -2.88 -12.86 -0.39
C GLY A 152 -4.32 -13.21 -0.02
N ARG A 153 -4.76 -14.45 -0.27
CA ARG A 153 -6.11 -14.94 0.10
C ARG A 153 -6.37 -14.90 1.60
N THR A 154 -5.34 -15.10 2.42
CA THR A 154 -5.45 -15.01 3.90
C THR A 154 -5.61 -13.58 4.41
N ARG A 155 -5.28 -12.58 3.58
CA ARG A 155 -5.23 -11.15 3.94
C ARG A 155 -6.33 -10.31 3.29
N THR A 156 -7.34 -10.95 2.72
CA THR A 156 -8.51 -10.24 2.16
C THR A 156 -9.28 -9.51 3.27
N TRP A 157 -9.93 -8.40 2.92
CA TRP A 157 -10.71 -7.60 3.89
C TRP A 157 -11.70 -8.42 4.73
N PRO A 158 -12.47 -9.39 4.18
CA PRO A 158 -13.31 -10.25 4.99
C PRO A 158 -12.55 -11.09 6.03
N LYS A 159 -11.36 -11.61 5.69
CA LYS A 159 -10.50 -12.38 6.61
C LYS A 159 -9.94 -11.50 7.72
N ILE A 160 -9.49 -10.30 7.36
CA ILE A 160 -9.02 -9.32 8.33
C ILE A 160 -10.16 -8.89 9.26
N GLY A 161 -11.34 -8.59 8.71
CA GLY A 161 -12.54 -8.27 9.48
C GLY A 161 -12.92 -9.38 10.48
N GLN A 162 -12.87 -10.66 10.05
CA GLN A 162 -13.08 -11.80 10.95
C GLN A 162 -12.04 -11.88 12.07
N ALA A 163 -10.77 -11.57 11.79
CA ALA A 163 -9.71 -11.56 12.80
C ALA A 163 -9.94 -10.45 13.84
N TYR A 164 -10.28 -9.23 13.41
CA TYR A 164 -10.66 -8.13 14.30
C TYR A 164 -11.92 -8.47 15.11
N TRP A 165 -12.96 -9.01 14.46
CA TRP A 165 -14.18 -9.43 15.14
C TRP A 165 -13.90 -10.46 16.23
N LYS A 166 -13.08 -11.48 15.93
CA LYS A 166 -12.66 -12.49 16.91
C LYS A 166 -11.89 -11.86 18.08
N LEU A 167 -10.98 -10.94 17.81
CA LEU A 167 -10.21 -10.23 18.83
C LEU A 167 -11.13 -9.43 19.76
N PHE A 168 -12.04 -8.63 19.19
CA PHE A 168 -12.99 -7.82 19.95
C PHE A 168 -14.01 -8.67 20.71
N SER A 169 -14.49 -9.77 20.13
CA SER A 169 -15.43 -10.67 20.80
C SER A 169 -14.78 -11.48 21.93
N ALA A 170 -13.50 -11.87 21.76
CA ALA A 170 -12.77 -12.65 22.76
C ALA A 170 -12.42 -11.81 24.00
N LYS A 171 -12.22 -10.50 23.81
CA LYS A 171 -12.14 -9.57 24.91
C LYS A 171 -13.57 -9.14 25.24
N ARG A 172 -14.22 -9.82 26.19
CA ARG A 172 -15.33 -9.22 26.93
C ARG A 172 -14.77 -7.94 27.57
N LEU A 173 -14.82 -6.83 26.85
CA LEU A 173 -14.81 -5.52 27.50
C LEU A 173 -15.92 -5.65 28.54
N PRO A 174 -15.66 -5.42 29.82
CA PRO A 174 -16.74 -5.25 30.76
C PRO A 174 -17.49 -4.01 30.28
N LEU A 175 -18.48 -4.22 29.42
CA LEU A 175 -19.57 -3.29 29.20
C LEU A 175 -20.34 -3.28 30.51
N ARG A 176 -19.78 -2.62 31.53
CA ARG A 176 -20.57 -1.87 32.50
C ARG A 176 -21.07 -0.60 31.81
N MET A 177 -21.68 -0.75 30.64
CA MET A 177 -22.78 0.11 30.27
C MET A 177 -23.97 -0.54 30.95
N ALA A 178 -24.35 0.00 32.11
CA ALA A 178 -25.62 -0.38 32.71
C ALA A 178 -26.68 -0.07 31.65
N ALA A 179 -27.26 -1.10 31.04
CA ALA A 179 -28.42 -0.95 30.20
C ALA A 179 -29.56 -0.42 31.09
N LYS A 180 -29.72 0.89 31.15
CA LYS A 180 -31.05 1.48 31.21
C LYS A 180 -31.55 1.29 29.77
N THR A 181 -32.43 0.35 29.46
CA THR A 181 -33.79 0.17 29.96
C THR A 181 -34.35 -1.14 29.38
N THR A 182 -35.36 -1.73 30.01
CA THR A 182 -36.19 -2.79 29.41
C THR A 182 -37.01 -2.21 28.26
N LEU A 183 -36.68 -2.60 27.02
CA LEU A 183 -37.44 -2.21 25.82
C LEU A 183 -38.77 -2.97 25.78
N SER A 184 -39.86 -2.28 25.41
CA SER A 184 -41.18 -2.89 25.21
C SER A 184 -41.41 -3.23 23.73
N ALA A 185 -42.29 -4.19 23.45
CA ALA A 185 -42.56 -4.68 22.09
C ALA A 185 -43.00 -3.60 21.08
N ALA A 186 -43.44 -2.42 21.55
CA ALA A 186 -43.81 -1.28 20.72
C ALA A 186 -42.61 -0.55 20.08
N GLU A 187 -41.39 -0.74 20.59
CA GLU A 187 -40.17 -0.04 20.13
C GLU A 187 -39.43 -0.79 19.00
N THR A 188 -39.95 -1.94 18.55
CA THR A 188 -39.29 -2.86 17.61
C THR A 188 -39.16 -2.30 16.18
N ILE A 189 -39.79 -1.17 15.86
CA ILE A 189 -39.67 -0.48 14.57
C ILE A 189 -39.30 0.99 14.81
N SER A 190 -38.16 1.23 15.42
CA SER A 190 -37.47 2.51 15.31
C SER A 190 -36.03 2.23 14.88
N SER A 191 -35.54 3.05 13.96
CA SER A 191 -34.17 3.07 13.45
C SER A 191 -33.15 2.67 14.51
N ILE A 192 -32.14 1.88 14.11
CA ILE A 192 -30.93 1.71 14.92
C ILE A 192 -30.31 3.10 15.12
N GLU A 193 -30.68 3.79 16.19
CA GLU A 193 -30.05 5.03 16.62
C GLU A 193 -28.69 4.64 17.18
N VAL A 194 -27.67 4.79 16.32
CA VAL A 194 -26.28 4.65 16.75
C VAL A 194 -26.02 5.81 17.72
N PRO A 195 -25.49 5.55 18.94
CA PRO A 195 -25.21 6.62 19.88
C PRO A 195 -24.20 7.60 19.28
N GLU A 196 -24.43 8.89 19.49
CA GLU A 196 -23.49 9.94 19.10
C GLU A 196 -22.10 9.67 19.72
N PRO A 197 -21.01 9.75 18.93
CA PRO A 197 -19.68 9.48 19.45
C PRO A 197 -19.28 10.54 20.49
N SER A 198 -18.67 10.09 21.60
CA SER A 198 -18.09 11.03 22.57
C SER A 198 -16.90 11.78 21.95
N LEU A 199 -16.97 13.12 22.00
CA LEU A 199 -15.88 14.00 21.56
C LEU A 199 -14.85 14.27 22.66
N ASP A 200 -14.96 13.64 23.84
CA ASP A 200 -14.15 13.99 25.00
C ASP A 200 -12.65 13.76 24.78
N HIS A 201 -12.30 12.69 24.06
CA HIS A 201 -10.89 12.43 23.76
C HIS A 201 -10.33 13.42 22.74
N ILE A 202 -11.12 13.79 21.72
CA ILE A 202 -10.74 14.83 20.75
C ILE A 202 -10.51 16.15 21.47
N LYS A 203 -11.46 16.55 22.33
CA LYS A 203 -11.31 17.75 23.18
C LYS A 203 -10.06 17.71 24.05
N LYS A 204 -9.71 16.55 24.63
CA LYS A 204 -8.47 16.38 25.40
C LYS A 204 -7.20 16.47 24.56
N LEU A 205 -7.27 16.07 23.28
CA LEU A 205 -6.19 16.19 22.31
C LEU A 205 -6.14 17.56 21.64
N THR A 206 -7.02 18.49 22.01
CA THR A 206 -7.05 19.84 21.46
C THR A 206 -6.65 20.86 22.51
N ASP A 207 -5.89 21.87 22.10
CA ASP A 207 -5.67 23.08 22.88
C ASP A 207 -6.05 24.33 22.06
N ASP A 208 -5.57 25.50 22.50
CA ASP A 208 -5.81 26.78 21.87
C ASP A 208 -5.11 26.95 20.52
N THR A 209 -4.22 26.02 20.15
CA THR A 209 -3.53 26.03 18.86
C THR A 209 -4.13 25.01 17.89
N GLY A 210 -4.41 23.79 18.33
CA GLY A 210 -4.97 22.76 17.46
C GLY A 210 -5.05 21.36 18.06
N LEU A 211 -5.37 20.39 17.22
CA LEU A 211 -5.38 18.96 17.57
C LEU A 211 -3.95 18.39 17.51
N TYR A 212 -3.48 17.81 18.61
CA TYR A 212 -2.20 17.11 18.70
C TYR A 212 -2.18 15.86 17.80
N GLN A 213 -1.08 15.63 17.09
CA GLN A 213 -0.93 14.53 16.13
C GLN A 213 -0.98 13.13 16.79
N HIS A 214 -0.45 13.02 18.02
CA HIS A 214 -0.27 11.73 18.69
C HIS A 214 -0.69 11.78 20.16
N ALA A 215 -1.00 10.61 20.72
CA ALA A 215 -1.33 10.43 22.13
C ALA A 215 -0.66 9.17 22.67
N LYS A 216 -0.27 9.20 23.95
CA LYS A 216 0.05 7.99 24.72
C LYS A 216 -1.18 7.67 25.56
N PHE A 217 -1.99 6.73 25.08
CA PHE A 217 -3.33 6.45 25.62
C PHE A 217 -4.20 7.72 25.59
N THR A 218 -4.59 8.25 26.75
CA THR A 218 -5.46 9.43 26.85
C THR A 218 -4.69 10.74 27.00
N ILE A 219 -3.35 10.71 26.98
CA ILE A 219 -2.50 11.88 27.22
C ILE A 219 -1.92 12.37 25.88
N PRO A 220 -2.13 13.65 25.50
CA PRO A 220 -1.53 14.21 24.30
C PRO A 220 0.00 14.09 24.32
N ASN A 221 0.58 13.61 23.22
CA ASN A 221 2.03 13.55 23.08
C ASN A 221 2.56 14.83 22.42
N ARG A 222 2.91 15.80 23.26
CA ARG A 222 3.33 17.14 22.84
C ARG A 222 4.63 17.18 22.02
N GLU A 223 5.43 16.12 22.06
CA GLU A 223 6.70 16.02 21.31
C GLU A 223 6.50 16.17 19.80
N TYR A 224 5.38 15.68 19.28
CA TYR A 224 5.10 15.67 17.84
C TYR A 224 4.29 16.89 17.38
N GLY A 225 3.80 17.72 18.32
CA GLY A 225 3.02 18.92 18.00
C GLY A 225 1.73 18.61 17.24
N TYR A 226 1.46 19.41 16.21
CA TYR A 226 0.23 19.41 15.43
C TYR A 226 0.50 18.96 14.00
N CYS A 227 -0.47 18.25 13.40
CA CYS A 227 -0.42 17.92 11.99
C CYS A 227 -1.58 18.56 11.23
N THR A 228 -1.32 19.04 10.01
CA THR A 228 -2.31 19.72 9.17
C THR A 228 -3.49 18.80 8.82
N ASP A 229 -3.24 17.51 8.59
CA ASP A 229 -4.30 16.57 8.22
C ASP A 229 -5.22 16.25 9.41
N ASP A 230 -4.67 16.10 10.61
CA ASP A 230 -5.45 15.89 11.84
C ASP A 230 -6.31 17.11 12.18
N ASN A 231 -5.77 18.33 12.03
CA ASN A 231 -6.54 19.56 12.22
C ASN A 231 -7.64 19.72 11.15
N ALA A 232 -7.38 19.36 9.89
CA ALA A 232 -8.41 19.36 8.86
C ALA A 232 -9.54 18.36 9.18
N ARG A 233 -9.21 17.16 9.68
CA ARG A 233 -10.22 16.17 10.13
C ARG A 233 -10.98 16.64 11.36
N ALA A 234 -10.33 17.33 12.29
CA ALA A 234 -10.97 17.92 13.47
C ALA A 234 -12.04 18.95 13.05
N VAL A 235 -11.75 19.82 12.08
CA VAL A 235 -12.72 20.77 11.52
C VAL A 235 -13.90 20.05 10.86
N ILE A 236 -13.65 18.95 10.14
CA ILE A 236 -14.74 18.14 9.57
C ILE A 236 -15.61 17.52 10.68
N ALA A 237 -15.00 17.05 11.77
CA ALA A 237 -15.76 16.51 12.90
C ALA A 237 -16.63 17.59 13.55
N MET A 238 -16.09 18.81 13.75
CA MET A 238 -16.84 19.95 14.32
C MET A 238 -18.02 20.41 13.47
N THR A 239 -18.03 20.15 12.16
CA THR A 239 -19.18 20.49 11.30
C THR A 239 -20.24 19.39 11.26
N LYS A 240 -19.94 18.20 11.80
CA LYS A 240 -20.81 17.03 11.78
C LYS A 240 -21.42 16.71 13.15
N TYR A 241 -20.73 17.07 14.23
CA TYR A 241 -21.07 16.79 15.63
C TYR A 241 -20.91 18.07 16.46
#